data_AF-A0A6L7WF64-F1
#
_entry.id   AF-A0A6L7WF64-F1
#
_cell.length_a   1.000
_cell.length_b   1.000
_cell.length_c   1.000
_cell.angle_alpha   90.00
_cell.angle_beta   90.00
_cell.angle_gamma   90.00
#
_symmetry.space_group_name_H-M   'P 1'
#
loop_
_entity.id
_entity.type
_entity.pdbx_description
1 polymer ?
#
loop_
_entity_poly.entity_id
_entity_poly.type
_entity_poly.pdbx_seq_one_letter_code
_entity_poly.pdbx_strand_id
1 'polypeptide(L)' 'MMNVVSNTRVDIMARGVIKGVIEAGYDPTEAITIFRIPGSWEEEGVKILDRYGVEWVDRSVSMHEAAQRAVAKMQEA' A
#
# COMPACT_ATOMS: atom_id res chain seq x y z
N MET A 1 -4.56 -19.90 16.46
CA MET A 1 -5.44 -18.73 16.30
C MET A 1 -4.96 -17.97 15.07
N MET A 2 -5.67 -18.04 13.93
CA MET A 2 -5.31 -17.32 12.69
C MET A 2 -5.96 -15.93 12.73
N ASN A 3 -5.17 -14.87 12.68
CA ASN A 3 -5.65 -13.53 12.36
C ASN A 3 -5.05 -13.09 11.01
N VAL A 4 -5.71 -12.12 10.33
CA VAL A 4 -5.24 -11.51 9.07
C VAL A 4 -3.78 -11.04 9.17
N VAL A 5 -3.40 -10.59 10.36
CA VAL A 5 -2.08 -10.05 10.69
C VAL A 5 -0.97 -11.10 10.60
N SER A 6 -1.27 -12.37 10.91
CA SER A 6 -0.30 -13.45 10.90
C SER A 6 -0.11 -14.10 9.52
N ASN A 7 -1.09 -14.00 8.63
CA ASN A 7 -1.07 -14.75 7.37
C ASN A 7 -0.79 -13.89 6.13
N THR A 8 -1.26 -12.64 6.11
CA THR A 8 -1.03 -11.76 4.98
C THR A 8 0.41 -11.25 5.03
N ARG A 9 1.20 -11.56 4.00
CA ARG A 9 2.58 -11.09 3.82
C ARG A 9 2.59 -9.75 3.08
N VAL A 10 2.86 -8.67 3.81
CA VAL A 10 2.79 -7.30 3.26
C VAL A 10 3.84 -7.08 2.18
N ASP A 11 5.04 -7.61 2.38
CA ASP A 11 6.13 -7.55 1.41
C ASP A 11 5.80 -8.26 0.08
N ILE A 12 5.12 -9.41 0.13
CA ILE A 12 4.68 -10.13 -1.08
C ILE A 12 3.59 -9.34 -1.80
N MET A 13 2.62 -8.80 -1.04
CA MET A 13 1.55 -7.96 -1.60
C MET A 13 2.11 -6.70 -2.25
N ALA A 14 3.02 -5.98 -1.60
CA ALA A 14 3.66 -4.78 -2.14
C ALA A 14 4.40 -5.10 -3.46
N ARG A 15 5.19 -6.19 -3.50
CA ARG A 15 5.87 -6.62 -4.73
C ARG A 15 4.88 -6.94 -5.85
N GLY A 16 3.82 -7.68 -5.55
CA GLY A 16 2.82 -8.09 -6.54
C GLY A 16 2.08 -6.90 -7.14
N VAL A 17 1.60 -5.99 -6.29
CA VAL A 17 0.88 -4.78 -6.73
C VAL A 17 1.78 -3.88 -7.56
N ILE A 18 2.98 -3.54 -7.08
CA ILE A 18 3.92 -2.68 -7.83
C ILE A 18 4.30 -3.31 -9.17
N LYS A 19 4.61 -4.61 -9.17
CA LYS A 19 4.92 -5.33 -10.42
C LYS A 19 3.75 -5.25 -11.40
N GLY A 20 2.52 -5.48 -10.94
CA GLY A 20 1.33 -5.41 -11.79
C GLY A 20 1.11 -4.02 -12.39
N VAL A 21 1.33 -2.96 -11.62
CA VAL A 21 1.24 -1.57 -12.12
C VAL A 21 2.29 -1.29 -13.20
N ILE A 22 3.55 -1.66 -12.94
CA ILE A 22 4.65 -1.48 -13.91
C ILE A 22 4.41 -2.29 -15.19
N GLU A 23 3.98 -3.55 -15.07
CA GLU A 23 3.69 -4.41 -16.24
C GLU A 23 2.49 -3.90 -17.04
N ALA A 24 1.55 -3.20 -16.40
CA ALA A 24 0.46 -2.50 -17.08
C ALA A 24 0.89 -1.17 -17.74
N GLY A 25 2.15 -0.74 -17.58
CA GLY A 25 2.71 0.45 -18.20
C GLY A 25 2.46 1.75 -17.44
N TYR A 26 2.10 1.67 -16.16
CA TYR A 26 1.84 2.83 -15.31
C TYR A 26 2.98 3.08 -14.30
N ASP A 27 3.12 4.32 -13.85
CA ASP A 27 3.99 4.67 -12.72
C ASP A 27 3.28 4.32 -11.39
N PRO A 28 3.91 3.52 -10.49
CA PRO A 28 3.38 3.25 -9.16
C PRO A 28 3.00 4.49 -8.34
N THR A 29 3.73 5.60 -8.48
CA THR A 29 3.47 6.84 -7.74
C THR A 29 2.22 7.56 -8.21
N GLU A 30 1.83 7.38 -9.47
CA GLU A 30 0.63 7.97 -10.06
C GLU A 30 -0.58 7.04 -9.93
N ALA A 31 -0.37 5.74 -10.11
CA ALA A 31 -1.45 4.75 -10.12
C ALA A 31 -1.91 4.33 -8.71
N ILE A 32 -1.05 4.43 -7.70
CA ILE A 32 -1.37 4.02 -6.32
C ILE A 32 -1.51 5.24 -5.43
N THR A 33 -2.74 5.61 -5.10
CA THR A 33 -3.02 6.80 -4.29
C THR A 33 -2.63 6.64 -2.81
N ILE A 34 -2.91 5.48 -2.21
CA ILE A 34 -2.52 5.16 -0.83
C ILE A 34 -2.45 3.64 -0.64
N PHE A 35 -1.44 3.17 0.10
CA PHE A 35 -1.26 1.77 0.44
C PHE A 35 -1.48 1.53 1.94
N ARG A 36 -2.52 0.77 2.30
CA ARG A 36 -2.84 0.45 3.69
C ARG A 36 -3.18 -1.03 3.83
N ILE A 37 -2.24 -1.81 4.35
CA ILE A 37 -2.44 -3.24 4.60
C ILE A 37 -1.75 -3.65 5.91
N PRO A 38 -2.50 -4.17 6.90
CA PRO A 38 -1.88 -4.79 8.06
C PRO A 38 -1.47 -6.22 7.73
N GLY A 39 -0.36 -6.68 8.29
CA GLY A 39 0.10 -8.05 8.08
C GLY A 39 1.42 -8.38 8.75
N SER A 40 2.01 -9.47 8.28
CA SER A 40 3.35 -9.92 8.62
C SER A 40 4.36 -9.30 7.66
N TRP A 41 5.60 -9.11 8.11
CA TRP A 41 6.68 -8.52 7.32
C TRP A 41 6.39 -7.09 6.84
N GLU A 42 5.69 -6.30 7.67
CA GLU A 42 5.34 -4.90 7.38
C GLU A 42 6.57 -4.05 7.07
N GLU A 43 7.64 -4.16 7.87
CA GLU A 43 8.88 -3.39 7.66
C GLU A 43 9.50 -3.63 6.27
N GLU A 44 9.50 -4.88 5.79
CA GLU A 44 10.01 -5.21 4.46
C GLU A 44 9.09 -4.66 3.36
N GLY A 45 7.78 -4.70 3.58
CA GLY A 45 6.79 -4.06 2.71
C GLY A 45 6.98 -2.55 2.60
N VAL A 46 7.18 -1.88 3.73
CA VAL A 46 7.45 -0.43 3.80
C VAL A 46 8.68 -0.05 2.99
N LYS A 47 9.80 -0.79 3.15
CA LYS A 47 11.02 -0.54 2.35
C LYS A 47 10.78 -0.65 0.85
N ILE A 48 9.90 -1.56 0.42
CA ILE A 48 9.52 -1.69 -0.99
C ILE A 48 8.69 -0.48 -1.42
N LEU A 49 7.66 -0.11 -0.66
CA LEU A 49 6.79 1.03 -0.97
C LEU A 49 7.60 2.34 -1.04
N ASP A 50 8.47 2.60 -0.05
CA ASP A 50 9.36 3.76 0.00
C ASP A 50 10.30 3.80 -1.21
N ARG A 51 10.87 2.65 -1.62
CA ARG A 51 11.74 2.56 -2.80
C ARG A 51 11.04 3.00 -4.09
N TYR A 52 9.74 2.75 -4.21
CA TYR A 52 8.93 3.10 -5.38
C TYR A 52 8.14 4.40 -5.19
N GLY A 53 8.36 5.14 -4.08
CA GLY A 53 7.66 6.39 -3.81
C GLY A 53 6.15 6.25 -3.56
N VAL A 54 5.69 5.04 -3.21
CA VAL A 54 4.27 4.78 -2.97
C VAL A 54 3.92 5.20 -1.54
N GLU A 55 2.95 6.10 -1.40
CA GLU A 55 2.47 6.53 -0.09
C GLU A 55 1.77 5.39 0.65
N TRP A 56 2.05 5.27 1.95
CA TRP A 56 1.47 4.25 2.79
C TRP A 56 1.14 4.79 4.18
N VAL A 57 0.23 4.09 4.87
CA VAL A 57 -0.12 4.38 6.27
C VAL A 57 -0.17 3.09 7.07
N ASP A 58 0.22 3.17 8.34
CA ASP A 58 0.20 2.05 9.26
C ASP A 58 -1.18 1.85 9.92
N ARG A 59 -1.20 1.09 11.02
CA ARG A 59 -2.42 0.73 11.76
C ARG A 59 -2.94 1.86 12.65
N SER A 60 -2.18 2.92 12.86
CA SER A 60 -2.67 4.13 13.53
C SER A 60 -3.75 4.83 12.71
N VAL A 61 -3.76 4.61 11.39
CA VAL A 61 -4.76 5.13 10.46
C VAL A 61 -5.85 4.07 10.21
N SER A 62 -7.09 4.45 10.46
CA SER A 62 -8.25 3.60 10.17
C SER A 62 -8.44 3.42 8.65
N MET A 63 -9.09 2.34 8.22
CA MET A 63 -9.40 2.17 6.79
C MET A 63 -10.30 3.28 6.25
N HIS A 64 -11.21 3.79 7.08
CA HIS A 64 -12.09 4.89 6.70
C HIS A 64 -11.30 6.17 6.44
N GLU A 65 -10.37 6.49 7.34
CA GLU A 65 -9.49 7.65 7.19
C GLU A 65 -8.55 7.51 5.99
N ALA A 66 -7.98 6.32 5.76
CA ALA A 66 -7.17 6.05 4.57
C ALA A 66 -7.97 6.27 3.27
N ALA A 67 -9.23 5.81 3.23
CA ALA A 67 -10.11 6.05 2.09
C ALA A 67 -10.44 7.53 1.89
N GLN A 68 -10.71 8.27 2.97
CA GLN A 68 -10.92 9.72 2.90
C GLN A 68 -9.70 10.45 2.33
N ARG A 69 -8.49 10.11 2.81
CA ARG A 69 -7.23 10.68 2.28
C ARG A 69 -7.06 10.37 0.79
N ALA A 70 -7.39 9.15 0.35
CA ALA A 70 -7.32 8.76 -1.05
C ALA A 70 -8.26 9.62 -1.93
N VAL A 71 -9.52 9.77 -1.52
CA VAL A 71 -10.50 10.57 -2.27
C VAL A 71 -10.08 12.04 -2.33
N ALA A 72 -9.61 12.61 -1.22
CA ALA A 72 -9.14 13.99 -1.18
C ALA A 72 -7.99 14.23 -2.17
N LYS A 73 -6.98 13.34 -2.19
CA LYS A 73 -5.86 13.41 -3.15
C LYS A 73 -6.30 13.35 -4.61
N MET A 74 -7.30 12.51 -4.92
CA MET A 74 -7.82 12.42 -6.28
C MET A 74 -8.59 13.67 -6.74
N GLN A 75 -9.06 14.50 -5.80
CA GLN A 75 -9.74 15.76 -6.11
C GLN A 75 -8.76 16.94 -6.26
N GLU A 76 -7.54 16.81 -5.74
CA GLU A 76 -6.47 17.83 -5.82
C GLU A 76 -5.58 17.69 -7.07
N ALA A 77 -5.58 16.52 -7.71
CA ALA A 77 -4.85 16.21 -8.94
C ALA A 77 -5.62 16.57 -10.21
#